data_AF-A0A241V486-F1
#
_entry.id   AF-A0A241V486-F1
#
_cell.length_a   1.000
_cell.length_b   1.000
_cell.length_c   1.000
_cell.angle_alpha   90.00
_cell.angle_beta   90.00
_cell.angle_gamma   90.00
#
_symmetry.space_group_name_H-M   'P 1'
#
loop_
_entity.id
_entity.type
_entity.pdbx_description
1 polymer ?
#
loop_
_entity_poly.entity_id
_entity_poly.type
_entity_poly.pdbx_seq_one_letter_code
_entity_poly.pdbx_strand_id
1 'polypeptide(L)'
;NTVHDAIQQVNSTATNAKTQADKGLNFAVNGVSPADNVQLGETVNFADGTNTTATYDAATNTYKYSLNDTLSLSNAGSLLIKDSAGTGTVVSVDKTGVQSGSIKLDASTGKITGVTDGLVAAGSKDAVNGGQLDAVKAIANTGWKLTTDKTGTGAVAGSSVEQITPDETVTFIAGDNIAVEQAGNKVTVATKKDVVFDSVTAGGTVINNAGLSFVDSTGTLVANSPSISKTGINAGNQKITNVKAGDVNSTSTDAVNGSQLYTAQNSVKNVLGSSTQIDATGNLTSTNIGGVAGANTVHDAIQQVNSTATNAKTQADKGLNFAVNGVSPADNVQLGETVNFADGTNTTATYDAATNTYKYSLNDTLSLSNAGSLLIKDSAGTGTVV
;
A
#
# COMPACT_ATOMS: atom_id res chain seq x y z
N ASN A 1 -126.13 61.40 -68.31
CA ASN A 1 -125.57 61.04 -66.99
C ASN A 1 -126.61 61.24 -65.92
N THR A 2 -127.26 60.13 -65.57
CA THR A 2 -128.20 60.05 -64.45
C THR A 2 -127.45 59.59 -63.20
N VAL A 3 -128.06 59.76 -62.02
CA VAL A 3 -127.54 59.22 -60.75
C VAL A 3 -127.23 57.72 -60.84
N HIS A 4 -127.91 56.99 -61.73
CA HIS A 4 -127.67 55.56 -62.01
C HIS A 4 -126.27 55.27 -62.58
N ASP A 5 -125.75 56.12 -63.48
CA ASP A 5 -124.45 55.92 -64.14
C ASP A 5 -123.29 56.14 -63.15
N ALA A 6 -123.42 57.13 -62.27
CA ALA A 6 -122.45 57.42 -61.22
C ALA A 6 -122.39 56.29 -60.18
N ILE A 7 -123.54 55.73 -59.79
CA ILE A 7 -123.61 54.58 -58.87
C ILE A 7 -122.98 53.34 -59.50
N GLN A 8 -123.23 53.06 -60.79
CA GLN A 8 -122.58 51.93 -61.47
C GLN A 8 -121.06 52.08 -61.58
N GLN A 9 -120.56 53.29 -61.86
CA GLN A 9 -119.12 53.55 -61.92
C GLN A 9 -118.46 53.39 -60.55
N VAL A 10 -119.11 53.85 -59.47
CA VAL A 10 -118.66 53.62 -58.09
C VAL A 10 -118.67 52.12 -57.76
N ASN A 11 -119.72 51.38 -58.15
CA ASN A 11 -119.83 49.96 -57.86
C ASN A 11 -118.80 49.11 -58.64
N SER A 12 -118.52 49.48 -59.90
CA SER A 12 -117.46 48.89 -60.72
C SER A 12 -116.07 49.19 -60.14
N THR A 13 -115.84 50.42 -59.69
CA THR A 13 -114.59 50.81 -59.04
C THR A 13 -114.39 50.06 -57.72
N ALA A 14 -115.45 49.94 -56.91
CA ALA A 14 -115.43 49.17 -55.66
C ALA A 14 -115.22 47.67 -55.89
N THR A 15 -115.87 47.10 -56.92
CA THR A 15 -115.70 45.68 -57.29
C THR A 15 -114.29 45.40 -57.82
N ASN A 16 -113.73 46.30 -58.63
CA ASN A 16 -112.35 46.18 -59.11
C ASN A 16 -111.34 46.35 -57.96
N ALA A 17 -111.55 47.30 -57.06
CA ALA A 17 -110.72 47.47 -55.87
C ALA A 17 -110.76 46.21 -54.99
N LYS A 18 -111.95 45.63 -54.77
CA LYS A 18 -112.10 44.35 -54.07
C LYS A 18 -111.41 43.20 -54.81
N THR A 19 -111.55 43.10 -56.12
CA THR A 19 -110.91 42.03 -56.91
C THR A 19 -109.39 42.12 -56.88
N GLN A 20 -108.80 43.33 -56.88
CA GLN A 20 -107.35 43.50 -56.76
C GLN A 20 -106.88 43.29 -55.31
N ALA A 21 -107.68 43.67 -54.32
CA ALA A 21 -107.45 43.37 -52.90
C ALA A 21 -107.47 41.85 -52.62
N ASP A 22 -108.40 41.11 -53.24
CA ASP A 22 -108.55 39.65 -53.12
C ASP A 22 -107.43 38.86 -53.85
N LYS A 23 -106.55 39.53 -54.61
CA LYS A 23 -105.38 38.85 -55.21
C LYS A 23 -104.29 38.50 -54.19
N GLY A 24 -104.28 39.18 -53.05
CA GLY A 24 -103.34 38.93 -51.97
C GLY A 24 -101.87 39.11 -52.37
N LEU A 25 -100.98 38.54 -51.57
CA LEU A 25 -99.55 38.41 -51.82
C LEU A 25 -99.17 36.92 -51.84
N ASN A 26 -98.52 36.47 -52.91
CA ASN A 26 -98.06 35.09 -53.03
C ASN A 26 -96.66 34.95 -52.41
N PHE A 27 -96.50 34.09 -51.40
CA PHE A 27 -95.22 33.71 -50.80
C PHE A 27 -94.86 32.27 -51.14
N ALA A 28 -93.63 32.03 -51.59
CA ALA A 28 -93.13 30.69 -51.88
C ALA A 28 -91.74 30.50 -51.26
N VAL A 29 -91.51 29.37 -50.59
CA VAL A 29 -90.18 28.98 -50.10
C VAL A 29 -89.48 28.21 -51.21
N ASN A 30 -88.24 28.61 -51.56
CA ASN A 30 -87.39 27.95 -52.55
C ASN A 30 -88.07 27.71 -53.93
N GLY A 31 -89.00 28.57 -54.33
CA GLY A 31 -89.67 28.49 -55.64
C GLY A 31 -90.68 27.35 -55.80
N VAL A 32 -91.12 26.71 -54.71
CA VAL A 32 -92.09 25.60 -54.76
C VAL A 32 -93.52 26.12 -55.00
N SER A 33 -94.32 25.39 -55.80
CA SER A 33 -95.72 25.68 -56.13
C SER A 33 -96.65 24.57 -55.55
N PRO A 34 -97.84 24.90 -55.01
CA PRO A 34 -98.45 26.24 -54.98
C PRO A 34 -97.79 27.17 -53.97
N ALA A 35 -97.65 28.44 -54.36
CA ALA A 35 -97.32 29.51 -53.43
C ALA A 35 -98.49 29.69 -52.43
N ASP A 36 -98.18 30.07 -51.20
CA ASP A 36 -99.19 30.46 -50.23
C ASP A 36 -99.71 31.85 -50.60
N ASN A 37 -101.02 31.97 -50.82
CA ASN A 37 -101.67 33.21 -51.24
C ASN A 37 -102.27 33.91 -50.01
N VAL A 38 -101.49 34.83 -49.44
CA VAL A 38 -101.83 35.55 -48.22
C VAL A 38 -102.77 36.70 -48.56
N GLN A 39 -103.99 36.65 -48.02
CA GLN A 39 -105.03 37.66 -48.22
C GLN A 39 -104.82 38.90 -47.33
N LEU A 40 -105.43 40.02 -47.69
CA LEU A 40 -105.37 41.24 -46.87
C LEU A 40 -106.00 41.02 -45.49
N GLY A 41 -105.22 41.26 -44.44
CA GLY A 41 -105.61 41.05 -43.03
C GLY A 41 -105.08 39.75 -42.42
N GLU A 42 -104.51 38.85 -43.21
CA GLU A 42 -103.81 37.67 -42.70
C GLU A 42 -102.43 38.04 -42.14
N THR A 43 -101.93 37.22 -41.21
CA THR A 43 -100.61 37.41 -40.59
C THR A 43 -99.63 36.38 -41.12
N VAL A 44 -98.50 36.84 -41.66
CA VAL A 44 -97.36 35.98 -42.00
C VAL A 44 -96.43 35.93 -40.79
N ASN A 45 -96.22 34.75 -40.23
CA ASN A 45 -95.31 34.57 -39.11
C ASN A 45 -93.92 34.12 -39.59
N PHE A 46 -92.89 34.91 -39.28
CA PHE A 46 -91.50 34.52 -39.49
C PHE A 46 -91.00 33.81 -38.22
N ALA A 47 -90.87 32.49 -38.28
CA ALA A 47 -90.48 31.68 -37.15
C ALA A 47 -88.96 31.50 -37.04
N ASP A 48 -88.46 31.32 -35.82
CA ASP A 48 -87.09 30.89 -35.58
C ASP A 48 -86.85 29.50 -36.22
N GLY A 49 -85.70 29.36 -36.87
CA GLY A 49 -85.17 28.07 -37.32
C GLY A 49 -84.18 27.51 -36.30
N THR A 50 -83.75 26.25 -36.49
CA THR A 50 -82.79 25.59 -35.58
C THR A 50 -81.53 26.43 -35.30
N ASN A 51 -81.04 27.16 -36.31
CA ASN A 51 -79.80 27.93 -36.26
C ASN A 51 -79.99 29.41 -36.62
N THR A 52 -81.23 29.86 -36.78
CA THR A 52 -81.54 31.24 -37.16
C THR A 52 -82.67 31.80 -36.32
N THR A 53 -82.57 33.06 -35.92
CA THR A 53 -83.63 33.79 -35.21
C THR A 53 -84.25 34.84 -36.11
N ALA A 54 -85.58 34.93 -36.06
CA ALA A 54 -86.36 35.94 -36.75
C ALA A 54 -86.75 37.03 -35.75
N THR A 55 -86.41 38.29 -36.05
CA THR A 55 -86.76 39.44 -35.20
C THR A 55 -87.45 40.50 -36.02
N TYR A 56 -88.46 41.14 -35.42
CA TYR A 56 -89.14 42.31 -35.98
C TYR A 56 -88.71 43.56 -35.22
N ASP A 57 -88.20 44.55 -35.95
CA ASP A 57 -87.97 45.89 -35.42
C ASP A 57 -89.10 46.82 -35.87
N ALA A 58 -89.97 47.15 -34.91
CA ALA A 58 -91.10 48.03 -35.13
C ALA A 58 -90.68 49.48 -35.47
N ALA A 59 -89.51 49.94 -35.03
CA ALA A 59 -89.06 51.31 -35.27
C ALA A 59 -88.66 51.54 -36.73
N THR A 60 -88.13 50.52 -37.40
CA THR A 60 -87.69 50.58 -38.80
C THR A 60 -88.58 49.80 -39.76
N ASN A 61 -89.62 49.15 -39.22
CA ASN A 61 -90.50 48.22 -39.94
C ASN A 61 -89.71 47.15 -40.73
N THR A 62 -88.65 46.61 -40.13
CA THR A 62 -87.75 45.65 -40.77
C THR A 62 -87.81 44.29 -40.06
N TYR A 63 -87.85 43.22 -40.84
CA TYR A 63 -87.70 41.85 -40.36
C TYR A 63 -86.27 41.39 -40.63
N LYS A 64 -85.59 40.88 -39.61
CA LYS A 64 -84.20 40.39 -39.72
C LYS A 64 -84.13 38.93 -39.34
N TYR A 65 -83.50 38.14 -40.20
CA TYR A 65 -83.01 36.82 -39.85
C TYR A 65 -81.53 36.91 -39.48
N SER A 66 -81.20 36.44 -38.28
CA SER A 66 -79.83 36.36 -37.77
C SER A 66 -79.46 34.90 -37.52
N LEU A 67 -78.17 34.58 -37.58
CA LEU A 67 -77.68 33.30 -37.03
C LEU A 67 -77.72 33.34 -35.50
N ASN A 68 -77.97 32.20 -34.89
CA ASN A 68 -77.92 32.05 -33.43
C ASN A 68 -76.47 32.10 -32.93
N ASP A 69 -76.25 32.59 -31.70
CA ASP A 69 -74.92 32.62 -31.06
C ASP A 69 -74.30 31.21 -30.92
N THR A 70 -75.17 30.20 -30.74
CA THR A 70 -74.80 28.79 -30.79
C THR A 70 -75.48 28.14 -31.97
N LEU A 71 -74.68 27.47 -32.80
CA LEU A 71 -75.17 26.71 -33.94
C LEU A 71 -75.21 25.23 -33.56
N SER A 72 -76.41 24.65 -33.55
CA SER A 72 -76.61 23.22 -33.39
C SER A 72 -76.41 22.54 -34.74
N LEU A 73 -75.26 21.88 -34.87
CA LEU A 73 -74.95 21.00 -35.99
C LEU A 73 -75.31 19.59 -35.51
N SER A 74 -76.35 18.98 -36.10
CA SER A 74 -76.77 17.60 -35.77
C SER A 74 -75.60 16.59 -35.81
N ASN A 75 -75.79 15.32 -35.42
CA ASN A 75 -74.71 14.31 -35.40
C ASN A 75 -73.93 14.13 -36.73
N ALA A 76 -74.46 14.60 -37.87
CA ALA A 76 -73.79 14.60 -39.17
C ALA A 76 -73.41 16.00 -39.69
N GLY A 77 -73.71 17.06 -38.94
CA GLY A 77 -73.41 18.44 -39.32
C GLY A 77 -71.92 18.76 -39.17
N SER A 78 -71.40 19.53 -40.13
CA SER A 78 -70.05 20.09 -40.08
C SER A 78 -70.11 21.60 -40.28
N LEU A 79 -69.21 22.32 -39.62
CA LEU A 79 -68.91 23.70 -39.96
C LEU A 79 -67.71 23.69 -40.90
N LEU A 80 -67.93 24.10 -42.14
CA LEU A 80 -66.87 24.30 -43.12
C LEU A 80 -66.64 25.79 -43.29
N ILE A 81 -65.51 26.28 -42.78
CA ILE A 81 -65.07 27.64 -43.04
C ILE A 81 -64.26 27.57 -44.34
N LYS A 82 -64.81 28.13 -45.42
CA LYS A 82 -64.14 28.20 -46.72
C LYS A 82 -63.33 29.49 -46.83
N ASP A 83 -62.36 29.49 -47.73
CA ASP A 83 -61.65 30.72 -48.09
C ASP A 83 -62.58 31.70 -48.83
N SER A 84 -62.12 32.93 -49.01
CA SER A 84 -62.82 33.99 -49.76
C SER A 84 -63.18 33.58 -51.20
N ALA A 85 -62.44 32.62 -51.78
CA ALA A 85 -62.69 32.10 -53.13
C ALA A 85 -63.72 30.96 -53.18
N GLY A 86 -64.14 30.42 -52.03
CA GLY A 86 -65.17 29.40 -51.90
C GLY A 86 -64.77 27.99 -52.33
N THR A 87 -63.49 27.75 -52.63
CA THR A 87 -63.02 26.51 -53.28
C THR A 87 -62.21 25.59 -52.35
N GLY A 88 -61.65 26.10 -51.25
CA GLY A 88 -60.91 25.32 -50.25
C GLY A 88 -61.58 25.28 -48.86
N THR A 89 -61.52 24.15 -48.17
CA THR A 89 -61.85 24.08 -46.72
C THR A 89 -60.66 24.57 -45.92
N VAL A 90 -60.81 25.66 -45.17
CA VAL A 90 -59.77 26.27 -44.34
C VAL A 90 -59.78 25.65 -42.94
N VAL A 91 -60.96 25.53 -42.35
CA VAL A 91 -61.18 24.84 -41.08
C VAL A 91 -62.43 23.98 -41.17
N SER A 92 -62.34 22.72 -40.77
CA SER A 92 -63.51 21.88 -40.52
C SER A 92 -63.68 21.63 -39.03
N VAL A 93 -64.92 21.77 -38.56
CA VAL A 93 -65.34 21.36 -37.22
C VAL A 93 -66.51 20.41 -37.36
N ASP A 94 -66.34 19.17 -36.90
CA ASP A 94 -67.39 18.16 -36.90
C ASP A 94 -67.20 17.18 -35.74
N LYS A 95 -67.99 16.09 -35.71
CA LYS A 95 -67.88 15.05 -34.68
C LYS A 95 -66.52 14.36 -34.59
N THR A 96 -65.70 14.45 -35.63
CA THR A 96 -64.34 13.87 -35.68
C THR A 96 -63.28 14.81 -35.09
N GLY A 97 -63.65 16.08 -34.84
CA GLY A 97 -62.85 17.07 -34.14
C GLY A 97 -62.67 18.36 -34.95
N VAL A 98 -61.49 18.96 -34.83
CA VAL A 98 -61.13 20.23 -35.50
C VAL A 98 -59.94 19.99 -36.41
N GLN A 99 -60.05 20.35 -37.69
CA GLN A 99 -58.94 20.28 -38.63
C GLN A 99 -58.70 21.64 -39.28
N SER A 100 -57.44 22.09 -39.26
CA SER A 100 -56.97 23.30 -39.93
C SER A 100 -55.69 22.95 -40.69
N GLY A 101 -55.80 22.83 -42.02
CA GLY A 101 -54.73 22.27 -42.85
C GLY A 101 -54.29 20.87 -42.37
N SER A 102 -52.99 20.68 -42.16
CA SER A 102 -52.42 19.43 -41.64
C SER A 102 -52.67 19.22 -40.15
N ILE A 103 -52.95 20.28 -39.38
CA ILE A 103 -53.18 20.20 -37.94
C ILE A 103 -54.58 19.65 -37.70
N LYS A 104 -54.68 18.56 -36.94
CA LYS A 104 -55.96 17.94 -36.57
C LYS A 104 -56.00 17.64 -35.07
N LEU A 105 -57.00 18.19 -34.38
CA LEU A 105 -57.46 17.69 -33.10
C LEU A 105 -58.49 16.59 -33.37
N ASP A 106 -58.15 15.36 -33.05
CA ASP A 106 -59.01 14.20 -33.27
C ASP A 106 -59.84 13.90 -32.01
N ALA A 107 -61.15 14.09 -32.09
CA ALA A 107 -62.05 13.90 -30.95
C ALA A 107 -62.14 12.44 -30.48
N SER A 108 -61.82 11.46 -31.35
CA SER A 108 -61.88 10.04 -31.00
C SER A 108 -60.66 9.55 -30.24
N THR A 109 -59.47 10.07 -30.57
CA THR A 109 -58.20 9.66 -29.95
C THR A 109 -57.68 10.66 -28.92
N GLY A 110 -58.24 11.89 -28.90
CA GLY A 110 -57.72 13.01 -28.12
C GLY A 110 -56.37 13.55 -28.63
N LYS A 111 -55.87 13.04 -29.76
CA LYS A 111 -54.55 13.41 -30.29
C LYS A 111 -54.61 14.70 -31.08
N ILE A 112 -53.52 15.47 -31.03
CA ILE A 112 -53.22 16.55 -31.96
C ILE A 112 -52.17 16.04 -32.93
N THR A 113 -52.51 15.93 -34.21
CA THR A 113 -51.62 15.44 -35.28
C THR A 113 -51.27 16.55 -36.26
N GLY A 114 -50.22 16.35 -37.05
CA GLY A 114 -49.75 17.32 -38.05
C GLY A 114 -48.91 18.47 -37.49
N VAL A 115 -48.51 18.39 -36.22
CA VAL A 115 -47.62 19.35 -35.57
C VAL A 115 -46.20 19.14 -36.09
N THR A 116 -45.67 20.12 -36.81
CA THR A 116 -44.26 20.16 -37.22
C THR A 116 -43.35 20.37 -36.01
N ASP A 117 -42.05 20.09 -36.17
CA ASP A 117 -41.08 20.31 -35.09
C ASP A 117 -41.13 21.76 -34.60
N GLY A 118 -41.40 21.94 -33.32
CA GLY A 118 -41.34 23.25 -32.67
C GLY A 118 -39.92 23.65 -32.33
N LEU A 119 -39.66 24.96 -32.14
CA LEU A 119 -38.36 25.40 -31.66
C LEU A 119 -38.10 24.95 -30.22
N VAL A 120 -37.04 24.18 -29.98
CA VAL A 120 -36.60 23.79 -28.63
C VAL A 120 -35.49 24.72 -28.15
N ALA A 121 -35.88 25.82 -27.52
CA ALA A 121 -34.97 26.81 -26.95
C ALA A 121 -35.55 27.44 -25.67
N ALA A 122 -34.69 28.04 -24.84
CA ALA A 122 -35.11 28.73 -23.64
C ALA A 122 -36.15 29.82 -23.97
N GLY A 123 -37.31 29.77 -23.31
CA GLY A 123 -38.39 30.73 -23.53
C GLY A 123 -39.36 30.40 -24.67
N SER A 124 -39.09 29.37 -25.48
CA SER A 124 -40.00 28.93 -26.55
C SER A 124 -41.40 28.61 -26.05
N LYS A 125 -42.39 28.87 -26.90
CA LYS A 125 -43.82 28.57 -26.69
C LYS A 125 -44.39 27.67 -27.78
N ASP A 126 -43.53 27.18 -28.67
CA ASP A 126 -43.93 26.30 -29.76
C ASP A 126 -44.40 24.96 -29.20
N ALA A 127 -45.40 24.38 -29.86
CA ALA A 127 -45.79 23.00 -29.60
C ALA A 127 -44.70 22.06 -30.16
N VAL A 128 -44.28 21.10 -29.34
CA VAL A 128 -43.34 20.05 -29.76
C VAL A 128 -44.09 18.76 -30.04
N ASN A 129 -43.58 17.96 -30.97
CA ASN A 129 -44.20 16.69 -31.35
C ASN A 129 -43.49 15.48 -30.70
N GLY A 130 -44.06 14.29 -30.93
CA GLY A 130 -43.53 13.04 -30.39
C GLY A 130 -42.14 12.66 -30.92
N GLY A 131 -41.78 13.07 -32.14
CA GLY A 131 -40.44 12.81 -32.70
C GLY A 131 -39.35 13.58 -31.95
N GLN A 132 -39.62 14.82 -31.57
CA GLN A 132 -38.71 15.61 -30.74
C GLN A 132 -38.58 15.03 -29.33
N LEU A 133 -39.68 14.56 -28.73
CA LEU A 133 -39.65 13.89 -27.42
C LEU A 133 -38.92 12.53 -27.48
N ASP A 134 -39.06 11.79 -28.58
CA ASP A 134 -38.37 10.52 -28.79
C ASP A 134 -36.85 10.72 -28.94
N ALA A 135 -36.41 11.77 -29.64
CA ALA A 135 -34.99 12.15 -29.69
C ALA A 135 -34.42 12.46 -28.30
N VAL A 136 -35.17 13.16 -27.45
CA VAL A 136 -34.80 13.40 -26.05
C VAL A 136 -34.75 12.09 -25.27
N LYS A 137 -35.75 11.21 -25.44
CA LYS A 137 -35.81 9.89 -24.80
C LYS A 137 -34.60 9.02 -25.18
N ALA A 138 -34.19 9.04 -26.44
CA ALA A 138 -33.02 8.29 -26.91
C ALA A 138 -31.74 8.74 -26.18
N ILE A 139 -31.51 10.05 -26.09
CA ILE A 139 -30.35 10.61 -25.38
C ILE A 139 -30.44 10.31 -23.88
N ALA A 140 -31.59 10.57 -23.26
CA ALA A 140 -31.81 10.35 -21.84
C ALA A 140 -31.56 8.88 -21.41
N ASN A 141 -31.85 7.93 -22.30
CA ASN A 141 -31.66 6.50 -22.03
C ASN A 141 -30.29 5.94 -22.42
N THR A 142 -29.40 6.73 -23.02
CA THR A 142 -28.09 6.20 -23.47
C THR A 142 -27.13 5.90 -22.33
N GLY A 143 -27.22 6.58 -21.18
CA GLY A 143 -26.31 6.33 -20.06
C GLY A 143 -24.83 6.59 -20.41
N TRP A 144 -23.91 5.77 -19.89
CA TRP A 144 -22.47 5.89 -20.15
C TRP A 144 -21.78 4.52 -20.24
N LYS A 145 -20.54 4.49 -20.74
CA LYS A 145 -19.77 3.25 -20.96
C LYS A 145 -18.71 3.06 -19.89
N LEU A 146 -18.66 1.89 -19.27
CA LEU A 146 -17.63 1.46 -18.31
C LEU A 146 -16.67 0.45 -18.96
N THR A 147 -15.36 0.60 -18.74
CA THR A 147 -14.35 -0.39 -19.10
C THR A 147 -13.14 -0.25 -18.16
N THR A 148 -12.29 -1.27 -18.12
CA THR A 148 -11.11 -1.35 -17.24
C THR A 148 -9.86 -1.64 -18.08
N ASP A 149 -8.75 -0.99 -17.72
CA ASP A 149 -7.46 -1.15 -18.39
C ASP A 149 -6.31 -1.01 -17.37
N LYS A 150 -5.10 -1.44 -17.76
CA LYS A 150 -3.90 -1.45 -16.91
C LYS A 150 -2.72 -0.79 -17.60
N THR A 151 -1.87 -0.13 -16.82
CA THR A 151 -0.53 0.30 -17.26
C THR A 151 0.54 -0.33 -16.38
N GLY A 152 1.76 -0.48 -16.89
CA GLY A 152 2.88 -1.08 -16.15
C GLY A 152 2.59 -2.49 -15.62
N THR A 153 2.87 -2.71 -14.33
CA THR A 153 2.67 -3.99 -13.62
C THR A 153 1.25 -4.18 -13.09
N GLY A 154 0.30 -3.30 -13.45
CA GLY A 154 -1.10 -3.46 -13.09
C GLY A 154 -1.69 -4.78 -13.60
N ALA A 155 -2.69 -5.28 -12.89
CA ALA A 155 -3.48 -6.46 -13.25
C ALA A 155 -4.93 -6.04 -13.47
N VAL A 156 -5.53 -6.51 -14.56
CA VAL A 156 -6.95 -6.32 -14.88
C VAL A 156 -7.52 -7.66 -15.31
N ALA A 157 -8.67 -8.00 -14.74
CA ALA A 157 -9.47 -9.15 -15.15
C ALA A 157 -10.79 -8.63 -15.70
N GLY A 158 -11.07 -8.89 -16.98
CA GLY A 158 -12.18 -8.30 -17.72
C GLY A 158 -11.87 -6.89 -18.22
N SER A 159 -12.23 -6.61 -19.48
CA SER A 159 -12.03 -5.31 -20.14
C SER A 159 -13.08 -5.04 -21.21
N SER A 160 -14.24 -5.72 -21.15
CA SER A 160 -15.36 -5.45 -22.03
C SER A 160 -15.91 -4.05 -21.74
N VAL A 161 -16.43 -3.40 -22.78
CA VAL A 161 -17.17 -2.16 -22.62
C VAL A 161 -18.58 -2.51 -22.21
N GLU A 162 -18.98 -2.09 -21.02
CA GLU A 162 -20.33 -2.25 -20.49
C GLU A 162 -21.10 -0.95 -20.62
N GLN A 163 -22.36 -1.01 -21.07
CA GLN A 163 -23.21 0.17 -21.18
C GLN A 163 -24.04 0.27 -19.89
N ILE A 164 -23.75 1.29 -19.07
CA ILE A 164 -24.49 1.59 -17.85
C ILE A 164 -25.64 2.53 -18.19
N THR A 165 -26.85 2.00 -18.20
CA THR A 165 -28.10 2.76 -18.36
C THR A 165 -28.44 3.56 -17.09
N PRO A 166 -29.31 4.59 -17.17
CA PRO A 166 -29.58 5.49 -16.03
C PRO A 166 -30.07 4.81 -14.74
N ASP A 167 -30.75 3.67 -14.84
CA ASP A 167 -31.31 2.95 -13.70
C ASP A 167 -30.37 1.85 -13.15
N GLU A 168 -29.21 1.65 -13.78
CA GLU A 168 -28.24 0.65 -13.34
C GLU A 168 -27.29 1.17 -12.27
N THR A 169 -26.80 0.24 -11.45
CA THR A 169 -25.89 0.53 -10.36
C THR A 169 -24.48 0.06 -10.70
N VAL A 170 -23.51 0.96 -10.59
CA VAL A 170 -22.09 0.61 -10.60
C VAL A 170 -21.62 0.40 -9.17
N THR A 171 -21.10 -0.79 -8.90
CA THR A 171 -20.59 -1.17 -7.58
C THR A 171 -19.06 -1.12 -7.58
N PHE A 172 -18.49 -0.37 -6.64
CA PHE A 172 -17.05 -0.38 -6.38
C PHE A 172 -16.75 -1.42 -5.30
N ILE A 173 -16.07 -2.49 -5.68
CA ILE A 173 -15.75 -3.60 -4.76
C ILE A 173 -14.37 -3.34 -4.16
N ALA A 174 -14.30 -3.33 -2.82
CA ALA A 174 -13.05 -3.32 -2.09
C ALA A 174 -12.45 -4.72 -2.07
N GLY A 175 -11.31 -4.91 -2.75
CA GLY A 175 -10.52 -6.13 -2.64
C GLY A 175 -9.72 -6.22 -1.35
N ASP A 176 -8.87 -7.24 -1.24
CA ASP A 176 -7.88 -7.32 -0.16
C ASP A 176 -6.96 -6.10 -0.18
N ASN A 177 -6.54 -5.66 1.02
CA ASN A 177 -5.67 -4.49 1.24
C ASN A 177 -6.20 -3.12 0.78
N ILE A 178 -7.31 -3.06 0.05
CA ILE A 178 -7.95 -1.81 -0.40
C ILE A 178 -9.21 -1.53 0.44
N ALA A 179 -9.37 -0.29 0.86
CA ALA A 179 -10.59 0.24 1.45
C ALA A 179 -11.30 1.12 0.42
N VAL A 180 -12.60 0.93 0.27
CA VAL A 180 -13.49 1.78 -0.53
C VAL A 180 -14.58 2.30 0.40
N GLU A 181 -14.69 3.62 0.55
CA GLU A 181 -15.68 4.27 1.39
C GLU A 181 -16.53 5.22 0.53
N GLN A 182 -17.86 5.13 0.66
CA GLN A 182 -18.79 6.02 -0.01
C GLN A 182 -19.46 6.96 1.00
N ALA A 183 -19.39 8.26 0.75
CA ALA A 183 -20.12 9.30 1.47
C ALA A 183 -20.88 10.17 0.47
N GLY A 184 -22.15 9.80 0.21
CA GLY A 184 -22.97 10.44 -0.81
C GLY A 184 -22.38 10.26 -2.22
N ASN A 185 -22.02 11.37 -2.86
CA ASN A 185 -21.41 11.40 -4.20
C ASN A 185 -19.87 11.33 -4.20
N LYS A 186 -19.25 11.07 -3.04
CA LYS A 186 -17.79 10.90 -2.91
C LYS A 186 -17.48 9.43 -2.66
N VAL A 187 -16.53 8.90 -3.43
CA VAL A 187 -15.92 7.58 -3.20
C VAL A 187 -14.45 7.79 -2.90
N THR A 188 -14.00 7.33 -1.74
CA THR A 188 -12.59 7.32 -1.34
C THR A 188 -12.02 5.93 -1.50
N VAL A 189 -10.96 5.80 -2.29
CA VAL A 189 -10.19 4.57 -2.45
C VAL A 189 -8.83 4.76 -1.78
N ALA A 190 -8.50 3.90 -0.83
CA ALA A 190 -7.26 3.98 -0.06
C ALA A 190 -6.70 2.59 0.24
N THR A 191 -5.39 2.50 0.48
CA THR A 191 -4.80 1.31 1.07
C THR A 191 -5.19 1.22 2.55
N LYS A 192 -5.51 0.02 3.03
CA LYS A 192 -5.74 -0.22 4.47
C LYS A 192 -4.47 0.13 5.26
N LYS A 193 -4.62 0.51 6.54
CA LYS A 193 -3.47 0.70 7.44
C LYS A 193 -2.74 -0.63 7.68
N ASP A 194 -3.53 -1.67 7.93
CA ASP A 194 -3.05 -3.04 8.08
C ASP A 194 -3.29 -3.79 6.77
N VAL A 195 -2.21 -4.24 6.16
CA VAL A 195 -2.20 -4.95 4.89
C VAL A 195 -1.50 -6.29 5.05
N VAL A 196 -1.99 -7.29 4.33
CA VAL A 196 -1.40 -8.62 4.28
C VAL A 196 -0.94 -8.86 2.85
N PHE A 197 0.38 -8.95 2.68
CA PHE A 197 1.01 -9.30 1.41
C PHE A 197 1.62 -10.68 1.49
N ASP A 198 1.56 -11.45 0.41
CA ASP A 198 2.32 -12.69 0.29
C ASP A 198 3.83 -12.42 0.18
N SER A 199 4.19 -11.36 -0.55
CA SER A 199 5.56 -10.86 -0.65
C SER A 199 5.61 -9.36 -0.97
N VAL A 200 6.64 -8.69 -0.49
CA VAL A 200 7.02 -7.34 -0.90
C VAL A 200 8.46 -7.39 -1.41
N THR A 201 8.68 -6.95 -2.65
CA THR A 201 10.01 -6.78 -3.24
C THR A 201 10.30 -5.31 -3.46
N ALA A 202 11.34 -4.78 -2.79
CA ALA A 202 11.75 -3.38 -2.88
C ALA A 202 13.27 -3.28 -3.00
N GLY A 203 13.76 -2.81 -4.16
CA GLY A 203 15.19 -2.58 -4.38
C GLY A 203 16.08 -3.81 -4.17
N GLY A 204 15.58 -5.00 -4.52
CA GLY A 204 16.27 -6.28 -4.28
C GLY A 204 16.09 -6.84 -2.86
N THR A 205 15.35 -6.19 -1.97
CA THR A 205 14.95 -6.76 -0.68
C THR A 205 13.60 -7.44 -0.81
N VAL A 206 13.48 -8.67 -0.32
CA VAL A 206 12.22 -9.43 -0.28
C VAL A 206 11.82 -9.64 1.17
N ILE A 207 10.58 -9.31 1.49
CA ILE A 207 9.90 -9.68 2.73
C ILE A 207 8.73 -10.58 2.37
N ASN A 208 8.72 -11.81 2.88
CA ASN A 208 7.66 -12.79 2.63
C ASN A 208 7.52 -13.75 3.82
N ASN A 209 6.75 -14.82 3.67
CA ASN A 209 6.55 -15.83 4.73
C ASN A 209 7.85 -16.54 5.21
N ALA A 210 8.92 -16.54 4.40
CA ALA A 210 10.22 -17.06 4.78
C ALA A 210 11.05 -16.07 5.62
N GLY A 211 10.71 -14.77 5.61
CA GLY A 211 11.37 -13.71 6.36
C GLY A 211 11.89 -12.60 5.46
N LEU A 212 13.07 -12.06 5.78
CA LEU A 212 13.76 -11.02 5.03
C LEU A 212 15.00 -11.59 4.32
N SER A 213 15.13 -11.32 3.02
CA SER A 213 16.26 -11.76 2.20
C SER A 213 16.59 -10.75 1.10
N PHE A 214 17.77 -10.87 0.49
CA PHE A 214 18.16 -10.09 -0.69
C PHE A 214 18.18 -10.96 -1.95
N VAL A 215 17.64 -10.43 -3.04
CA VAL A 215 17.57 -11.05 -4.36
C VAL A 215 18.19 -10.16 -5.42
N ASP A 216 18.68 -10.77 -6.49
CA ASP A 216 19.16 -10.07 -7.68
C ASP A 216 18.00 -9.59 -8.58
N SER A 217 18.31 -9.02 -9.75
CA SER A 217 17.32 -8.54 -10.71
C SER A 217 16.42 -9.62 -11.32
N THR A 218 16.78 -10.90 -11.15
CA THR A 218 15.98 -12.05 -11.59
C THR A 218 15.11 -12.64 -10.49
N GLY A 219 15.23 -12.13 -9.26
CA GLY A 219 14.53 -12.65 -8.08
C GLY A 219 15.25 -13.83 -7.40
N THR A 220 16.49 -14.11 -7.79
CA THR A 220 17.29 -15.19 -7.19
C THR A 220 18.00 -14.69 -5.94
N LEU A 221 18.06 -15.50 -4.88
CA LEU A 221 18.77 -15.15 -3.64
C LEU A 221 20.24 -14.80 -3.92
N VAL A 222 20.69 -13.68 -3.38
CA VAL A 222 22.09 -13.27 -3.46
C VAL A 222 22.91 -14.14 -2.50
N ALA A 223 23.87 -14.91 -3.02
CA ALA A 223 24.76 -15.74 -2.21
C ALA A 223 25.59 -14.86 -1.25
N ASN A 224 25.88 -15.38 -0.05
CA ASN A 224 26.61 -14.64 1.00
C ASN A 224 25.97 -13.28 1.34
N SER A 225 24.64 -13.18 1.29
CA SER A 225 23.90 -12.02 1.76
C SER A 225 23.24 -12.29 3.12
N PRO A 226 23.04 -11.24 3.94
CA PRO A 226 22.32 -11.39 5.20
C PRO A 226 20.86 -11.82 4.99
N SER A 227 20.32 -12.58 5.92
CA SER A 227 18.89 -12.93 5.96
C SER A 227 18.39 -13.09 7.39
N ILE A 228 17.08 -12.88 7.56
CA ILE A 228 16.38 -13.09 8.83
C ILE A 228 15.20 -14.02 8.55
N SER A 229 15.06 -15.07 9.35
CA SER A 229 13.95 -16.01 9.28
C SER A 229 13.37 -16.25 10.67
N LYS A 230 12.30 -17.05 10.73
CA LYS A 230 11.71 -17.52 12.00
C LYS A 230 12.69 -18.32 12.87
N THR A 231 13.79 -18.83 12.29
CA THR A 231 14.78 -19.64 13.00
C THR A 231 16.04 -18.87 13.39
N GLY A 232 16.16 -17.59 13.00
CA GLY A 232 17.28 -16.74 13.41
C GLY A 232 17.82 -15.84 12.29
N ILE A 233 19.06 -15.41 12.47
CA ILE A 233 19.77 -14.48 11.59
C ILE A 233 20.96 -15.20 10.96
N ASN A 234 21.10 -15.10 9.65
CA ASN A 234 22.31 -15.49 8.93
C ASN A 234 23.00 -14.21 8.42
N ALA A 235 24.25 -13.97 8.84
CA ALA A 235 25.00 -12.79 8.43
C ALA A 235 25.57 -12.88 7.00
N GLY A 236 25.45 -14.03 6.33
CA GLY A 236 25.95 -14.21 4.97
C GLY A 236 27.47 -14.11 4.85
N ASN A 237 28.23 -14.63 5.83
CA ASN A 237 29.69 -14.48 5.91
C ASN A 237 30.19 -13.02 6.04
N GLN A 238 29.30 -12.07 6.36
CA GLN A 238 29.66 -10.69 6.61
C GLN A 238 29.96 -10.45 8.09
N LYS A 239 30.75 -9.42 8.38
CA LYS A 239 30.99 -8.97 9.75
C LYS A 239 29.73 -8.26 10.29
N ILE A 240 29.34 -8.59 11.52
CA ILE A 240 28.38 -7.79 12.29
C ILE A 240 29.19 -6.75 13.07
N THR A 241 29.10 -5.50 12.65
CA THR A 241 29.83 -4.37 13.26
C THR A 241 28.93 -3.58 14.21
N ASN A 242 29.51 -2.66 14.98
CA ASN A 242 28.79 -1.81 15.95
C ASN A 242 28.03 -2.60 17.03
N VAL A 243 28.53 -3.79 17.36
CA VAL A 243 28.04 -4.59 18.49
C VAL A 243 28.58 -3.99 19.78
N LYS A 244 27.70 -3.46 20.62
CA LYS A 244 28.05 -3.02 21.98
C LYS A 244 28.60 -4.22 22.77
N ALA A 245 29.52 -3.99 23.69
CA ALA A 245 30.01 -5.05 24.57
C ALA A 245 28.83 -5.68 25.33
N GLY A 246 28.66 -6.99 25.18
CA GLY A 246 27.62 -7.75 25.86
C GLY A 246 28.00 -8.09 27.29
N ASP A 247 27.05 -8.44 28.13
CA ASP A 247 27.38 -8.90 29.48
C ASP A 247 28.08 -10.27 29.43
N VAL A 248 29.11 -10.46 30.26
CA VAL A 248 29.84 -11.73 30.38
C VAL A 248 29.57 -12.34 31.75
N ASN A 249 28.58 -13.21 31.82
CA ASN A 249 28.19 -13.97 33.01
C ASN A 249 27.56 -15.31 32.59
N SER A 250 27.28 -16.18 33.55
CA SER A 250 26.83 -17.57 33.31
C SER A 250 25.47 -17.71 32.62
N THR A 251 24.69 -16.63 32.51
CA THR A 251 23.34 -16.64 31.95
C THR A 251 23.18 -15.68 30.77
N SER A 252 24.27 -15.04 30.31
CA SER A 252 24.19 -14.05 29.25
C SER A 252 23.80 -14.67 27.91
N THR A 253 22.92 -13.97 27.19
CA THR A 253 22.56 -14.26 25.80
C THR A 253 23.04 -13.17 24.84
N ASP A 254 23.88 -12.26 25.32
CA ASP A 254 24.39 -11.16 24.53
C ASP A 254 25.49 -11.62 23.58
N ALA A 255 25.55 -10.99 22.41
CA ALA A 255 26.71 -11.13 21.53
C ALA A 255 27.93 -10.46 22.18
N VAL A 256 29.07 -11.16 22.20
CA VAL A 256 30.36 -10.58 22.58
C VAL A 256 31.03 -9.96 21.36
N ASN A 257 31.71 -8.83 21.54
CA ASN A 257 32.43 -8.18 20.47
C ASN A 257 33.95 -8.41 20.59
N GLY A 258 34.70 -7.93 19.58
CA GLY A 258 36.15 -8.13 19.51
C GLY A 258 36.94 -7.51 20.68
N SER A 259 36.50 -6.40 21.28
CA SER A 259 37.25 -5.79 22.39
C SER A 259 37.18 -6.65 23.66
N GLN A 260 36.06 -7.33 23.89
CA GLN A 260 35.92 -8.26 25.03
C GLN A 260 36.83 -9.49 24.87
N LEU A 261 36.87 -10.08 23.68
CA LEU A 261 37.77 -11.19 23.39
C LEU A 261 39.24 -10.76 23.54
N TYR A 262 39.59 -9.56 23.05
CA TYR A 262 40.93 -9.00 23.20
C TYR A 262 41.30 -8.80 24.68
N THR A 263 40.40 -8.28 25.51
CA THR A 263 40.63 -8.13 26.97
C THR A 263 40.91 -9.47 27.65
N ALA A 264 40.17 -10.53 27.27
CA ALA A 264 40.40 -11.87 27.80
C ALA A 264 41.79 -12.41 27.40
N GLN A 265 42.16 -12.28 26.12
CA GLN A 265 43.50 -12.66 25.63
C GLN A 265 44.62 -11.88 26.31
N ASN A 266 44.43 -10.58 26.53
CA ASN A 266 45.41 -9.74 27.20
C ASN A 266 45.61 -10.13 28.67
N SER A 267 44.54 -10.59 29.33
CA SER A 267 44.63 -11.13 30.69
C SER A 267 45.49 -12.39 30.74
N VAL A 268 45.32 -13.31 29.78
CA VAL A 268 46.17 -14.51 29.66
C VAL A 268 47.62 -14.15 29.36
N LYS A 269 47.86 -13.22 28.42
CA LYS A 269 49.21 -12.70 28.13
C LYS A 269 49.90 -12.20 29.41
N ASN A 270 49.20 -11.43 30.24
CA ASN A 270 49.76 -10.90 31.48
C ASN A 270 50.14 -11.99 32.49
N VAL A 271 49.37 -13.08 32.56
CA VAL A 271 49.68 -14.22 33.42
C VAL A 271 50.92 -14.98 32.93
N LEU A 272 51.07 -15.17 31.61
CA LEU A 272 52.22 -15.86 31.02
C LEU A 272 53.50 -15.01 30.99
N GLY A 273 53.34 -13.69 31.02
CA GLY A 273 54.44 -12.73 31.10
C GLY A 273 54.83 -12.09 29.76
N SER A 274 55.87 -11.26 29.80
CA SER A 274 56.25 -10.37 28.69
C SER A 274 56.66 -11.08 27.40
N SER A 275 57.03 -12.36 27.47
CA SER A 275 57.43 -13.14 26.31
C SER A 275 56.24 -13.70 25.51
N THR A 276 55.01 -13.43 25.99
CA THR A 276 53.76 -13.73 25.28
C THR A 276 53.23 -12.48 24.58
N GLN A 277 52.76 -12.63 23.34
CA GLN A 277 52.21 -11.56 22.53
C GLN A 277 50.87 -11.96 21.91
N ILE A 278 50.02 -10.96 21.65
CA ILE A 278 48.82 -11.12 20.82
C ILE A 278 49.20 -10.61 19.44
N ASP A 279 49.09 -11.46 18.42
CA ASP A 279 49.39 -11.07 17.04
C ASP A 279 48.24 -10.25 16.41
N ALA A 280 48.45 -9.79 15.17
CA ALA A 280 47.47 -8.99 14.44
C ALA A 280 46.15 -9.73 14.13
N THR A 281 46.14 -11.06 14.20
CA THR A 281 44.96 -11.90 14.01
C THR A 281 44.26 -12.24 15.32
N GLY A 282 44.80 -11.80 16.46
CA GLY A 282 44.27 -12.09 17.78
C GLY A 282 44.70 -13.44 18.35
N ASN A 283 45.78 -14.05 17.87
CA ASN A 283 46.31 -15.29 18.46
C ASN A 283 47.39 -14.99 19.51
N LEU A 284 47.45 -15.82 20.55
CA LEU A 284 48.54 -15.79 21.52
C LEU A 284 49.75 -16.54 20.99
N THR A 285 50.91 -15.90 21.00
CA THR A 285 52.20 -16.47 20.64
C THR A 285 53.16 -16.27 21.80
N SER A 286 53.88 -17.33 22.20
CA SER A 286 54.81 -17.28 23.32
C SER A 286 56.12 -17.92 22.94
N THR A 287 57.24 -17.30 23.32
CA THR A 287 58.56 -17.92 23.25
C THR A 287 59.31 -17.68 24.54
N ASN A 288 60.22 -18.58 24.91
CA ASN A 288 61.10 -18.41 26.07
C ASN A 288 60.39 -17.95 27.37
N ILE A 289 59.28 -18.60 27.73
CA ILE A 289 58.49 -18.27 28.92
C ILE A 289 59.38 -18.30 30.17
N GLY A 290 59.24 -17.29 31.02
CA GLY A 290 60.07 -17.13 32.21
C GLY A 290 61.54 -16.78 31.92
N GLY A 291 61.87 -16.37 30.69
CA GLY A 291 63.25 -16.10 30.28
C GLY A 291 64.07 -17.37 29.99
N VAL A 292 63.42 -18.52 29.88
CA VAL A 292 64.07 -19.81 29.67
C VAL A 292 64.19 -20.10 28.18
N ALA A 293 65.42 -20.10 27.65
CA ALA A 293 65.68 -20.30 26.23
C ALA A 293 65.14 -21.66 25.72
N GLY A 294 64.28 -21.63 24.70
CA GLY A 294 63.66 -22.79 24.08
C GLY A 294 62.34 -23.24 24.71
N ALA A 295 61.96 -22.69 25.86
CA ALA A 295 60.72 -23.04 26.55
C ALA A 295 59.53 -22.21 26.04
N ASN A 296 58.74 -22.76 25.12
CA ASN A 296 57.59 -22.04 24.54
C ASN A 296 56.29 -22.29 25.32
N THR A 297 56.29 -23.22 26.28
CA THR A 297 55.17 -23.48 27.18
C THR A 297 55.60 -23.33 28.64
N VAL A 298 54.62 -23.12 29.53
CA VAL A 298 54.86 -23.10 30.99
C VAL A 298 55.43 -24.45 31.46
N HIS A 299 55.00 -25.56 30.85
CA HIS A 299 55.51 -26.88 31.17
C HIS A 299 57.00 -26.99 30.86
N ASP A 300 57.43 -26.60 29.66
CA ASP A 300 58.84 -26.67 29.25
C ASP A 300 59.72 -25.81 30.16
N ALA A 301 59.25 -24.60 30.50
CA ALA A 301 59.98 -23.68 31.37
C ALA A 301 60.19 -24.30 32.77
N ILE A 302 59.12 -24.86 33.36
CA ILE A 302 59.20 -25.52 34.68
C ILE A 302 60.06 -26.79 34.61
N GLN A 303 59.93 -27.58 33.54
CA GLN A 303 60.74 -28.79 33.37
C GLN A 303 62.23 -28.47 33.28
N GLN A 304 62.60 -27.41 32.57
CA GLN A 304 63.99 -26.99 32.45
C GLN A 304 64.54 -26.41 33.76
N VAL A 305 63.72 -25.66 34.50
CA VAL A 305 64.06 -25.20 35.87
C VAL A 305 64.27 -26.42 36.78
N ASN A 306 63.36 -27.40 36.77
CA ASN A 306 63.48 -28.63 37.56
C ASN A 306 64.74 -29.42 37.19
N SER A 307 65.05 -29.52 35.90
CA SER A 307 66.27 -30.18 35.42
C SER A 307 67.53 -29.46 35.89
N THR A 308 67.54 -28.12 35.82
CA THR A 308 68.64 -27.28 36.31
C THR A 308 68.85 -27.46 37.81
N ALA A 309 67.76 -27.44 38.60
CA ALA A 309 67.81 -27.66 40.04
C ALA A 309 68.31 -29.07 40.39
N THR A 310 67.83 -30.10 39.69
CA THR A 310 68.26 -31.50 39.86
C THR A 310 69.75 -31.66 39.55
N ASN A 311 70.23 -31.02 38.47
CA ASN A 311 71.65 -31.04 38.11
C ASN A 311 72.50 -30.34 39.17
N ALA A 312 72.09 -29.17 39.64
CA ALA A 312 72.80 -28.45 40.72
C ALA A 312 72.89 -29.30 42.00
N LYS A 313 71.79 -29.95 42.39
CA LYS A 313 71.78 -30.89 43.52
C LYS A 313 72.74 -32.06 43.29
N THR A 314 72.68 -32.69 42.12
CA THR A 314 73.56 -33.82 41.76
C THR A 314 75.04 -33.43 41.86
N GLN A 315 75.39 -32.19 41.48
CA GLN A 315 76.76 -31.68 41.59
C GLN A 315 77.17 -31.41 43.04
N ALA A 316 76.27 -30.90 43.88
CA ALA A 316 76.52 -30.69 45.30
C ALA A 316 76.72 -32.03 46.05
N ASP A 317 75.95 -33.06 45.70
CA ASP A 317 76.01 -34.41 46.29
C ASP A 317 77.31 -35.17 45.94
N LYS A 318 78.15 -34.65 45.04
CA LYS A 318 79.47 -35.23 44.75
C LYS A 318 80.48 -35.05 45.88
N GLY A 319 80.31 -34.06 46.75
CA GLY A 319 81.24 -33.77 47.84
C GLY A 319 82.67 -33.46 47.38
N LEU A 320 83.63 -33.61 48.30
CA LEU A 320 85.07 -33.51 48.07
C LEU A 320 85.74 -34.85 48.38
N ASN A 321 86.62 -35.31 47.50
CA ASN A 321 87.39 -36.53 47.73
C ASN A 321 88.73 -36.21 48.42
N PHE A 322 88.97 -36.79 49.59
CA PHE A 322 90.22 -36.72 50.32
C PHE A 322 90.93 -38.08 50.31
N ALA A 323 92.18 -38.11 49.85
CA ALA A 323 93.00 -39.32 49.86
C ALA A 323 94.37 -39.02 50.48
N VAL A 324 94.87 -39.95 51.28
CA VAL A 324 96.24 -39.90 51.81
C VAL A 324 97.12 -40.79 50.95
N ASN A 325 98.25 -40.25 50.46
CA ASN A 325 99.26 -40.97 49.68
C ASN A 325 98.72 -41.73 48.45
N GLY A 326 97.63 -41.25 47.83
CA GLY A 326 97.04 -41.87 46.64
C GLY A 326 96.31 -43.20 46.89
N VAL A 327 95.99 -43.55 48.15
CA VAL A 327 95.22 -44.76 48.49
C VAL A 327 93.78 -44.65 47.97
N SER A 328 93.23 -45.79 47.52
CA SER A 328 91.85 -45.95 47.05
C SER A 328 91.09 -46.97 47.92
N PRO A 329 89.81 -46.71 48.27
CA PRO A 329 89.03 -45.54 47.89
C PRO A 329 89.45 -44.29 48.68
N ALA A 330 89.37 -43.13 48.03
CA ALA A 330 89.40 -41.84 48.73
C ALA A 330 88.16 -41.72 49.64
N ASP A 331 88.28 -40.98 50.74
CA ASP A 331 87.13 -40.62 51.56
C ASP A 331 86.33 -39.51 50.86
N ASN A 332 85.03 -39.69 50.73
CA ASN A 332 84.15 -38.73 50.05
C ASN A 332 83.40 -37.91 51.10
N VAL A 333 83.89 -36.71 51.32
CA VAL A 333 83.36 -35.78 52.32
C VAL A 333 82.26 -34.95 51.69
N GLN A 334 81.03 -35.14 52.15
CA GLN A 334 79.86 -34.41 51.65
C GLN A 334 79.89 -32.95 52.11
N LEU A 335 79.23 -32.07 51.35
CA LEU A 335 79.14 -30.65 51.75
C LEU A 335 78.43 -30.53 53.11
N GLY A 336 79.09 -29.90 54.07
CA GLY A 336 78.60 -29.75 55.45
C GLY A 336 79.22 -30.73 56.45
N GLU A 337 79.91 -31.77 55.99
CA GLU A 337 80.71 -32.63 56.87
C GLU A 337 81.99 -31.92 57.36
N THR A 338 82.50 -32.36 58.51
CA THR A 338 83.73 -31.81 59.11
C THR A 338 84.89 -32.77 58.90
N VAL A 339 85.98 -32.29 58.30
CA VAL A 339 87.25 -33.02 58.24
C VAL A 339 88.10 -32.60 59.44
N ASN A 340 88.43 -33.54 60.31
CA ASN A 340 89.26 -33.28 61.48
C ASN A 340 90.73 -33.66 61.21
N PHE A 341 91.65 -32.72 61.38
CA PHE A 341 93.09 -32.98 61.35
C PHE A 341 93.59 -33.14 62.77
N ALA A 342 93.90 -34.39 63.17
CA ALA A 342 94.31 -34.72 64.53
C ALA A 342 95.83 -34.69 64.72
N ASP A 343 96.28 -34.47 65.96
CA ASP A 343 97.69 -34.63 66.34
C ASP A 343 98.16 -36.08 66.17
N GLY A 344 99.40 -36.25 65.74
CA GLY A 344 100.10 -37.52 65.68
C GLY A 344 101.16 -37.63 66.78
N THR A 345 101.77 -38.81 66.94
CA THR A 345 102.78 -39.06 67.98
C THR A 345 103.92 -38.03 68.02
N ASN A 346 104.33 -37.52 66.86
CA ASN A 346 105.45 -36.59 66.69
C ASN A 346 105.06 -35.31 65.93
N THR A 347 103.77 -35.08 65.73
CA THR A 347 103.25 -33.98 64.92
C THR A 347 102.02 -33.35 65.56
N THR A 348 101.91 -32.02 65.49
CA THR A 348 100.74 -31.27 65.97
C THR A 348 100.03 -30.63 64.79
N ALA A 349 98.70 -30.73 64.75
CA ALA A 349 97.83 -30.05 63.80
C ALA A 349 97.30 -28.75 64.39
N THR A 350 97.40 -27.65 63.66
CA THR A 350 96.84 -26.36 64.07
C THR A 350 96.06 -25.71 62.93
N TYR A 351 94.97 -25.04 63.28
CA TYR A 351 94.21 -24.21 62.35
C TYR A 351 94.41 -22.73 62.69
N ASP A 352 94.86 -21.96 61.70
CA ASP A 352 94.94 -20.51 61.78
C ASP A 352 93.72 -19.90 61.07
N ALA A 353 92.76 -19.44 61.87
CA ALA A 353 91.53 -18.81 61.39
C ALA A 353 91.78 -17.49 60.63
N ALA A 354 92.87 -16.76 60.92
CA ALA A 354 93.14 -15.47 60.28
C ALA A 354 93.59 -15.63 58.83
N THR A 355 94.27 -16.75 58.51
CA THR A 355 94.76 -17.05 57.16
C THR A 355 94.02 -18.20 56.49
N ASN A 356 93.01 -18.77 57.17
CA ASN A 356 92.31 -20.00 56.78
C ASN A 356 93.26 -21.13 56.38
N THR A 357 94.33 -21.33 57.15
CA THR A 357 95.40 -22.30 56.85
C THR A 357 95.46 -23.38 57.91
N TYR A 358 95.50 -24.64 57.47
CA TYR A 358 95.80 -25.79 58.31
C TYR A 358 97.30 -26.08 58.24
N LYS A 359 97.97 -26.18 59.40
CA LYS A 359 99.39 -26.49 59.52
C LYS A 359 99.61 -27.79 60.27
N TYR A 360 100.55 -28.60 59.79
CA TYR A 360 101.02 -29.80 60.46
C TYR A 360 102.51 -29.62 60.77
N SER A 361 102.86 -29.53 62.05
CA SER A 361 104.20 -29.21 62.52
C SER A 361 104.81 -30.40 63.26
N LEU A 362 106.13 -30.54 63.24
CA LEU A 362 106.83 -31.49 64.12
C LEU A 362 106.78 -30.99 65.57
N ASN A 363 106.69 -31.93 66.51
CA ASN A 363 106.74 -31.62 67.93
C ASN A 363 108.17 -31.24 68.35
N ASP A 364 108.30 -30.37 69.35
CA ASP A 364 109.62 -29.96 69.91
C ASP A 364 110.41 -31.15 70.49
N THR A 365 109.70 -32.19 70.94
CA THR A 365 110.29 -33.47 71.38
C THR A 365 109.72 -34.60 70.53
N LEU A 366 110.62 -35.41 69.95
CA LEU A 366 110.26 -36.59 69.16
C LEU A 366 110.34 -37.85 70.02
N SER A 367 109.20 -38.54 70.16
CA SER A 367 109.12 -39.84 70.82
C SER A 367 109.41 -40.94 69.80
N LEU A 368 110.42 -41.76 70.09
CA LEU A 368 110.83 -42.90 69.28
C LEU A 368 110.59 -44.19 70.07
N SER A 369 110.09 -45.24 69.41
CA SER A 369 109.97 -46.56 70.04
C SER A 369 111.35 -47.21 70.22
N ASN A 370 111.49 -48.24 71.07
CA ASN A 370 112.76 -48.92 71.36
C ASN A 370 113.50 -49.53 70.14
N ALA A 371 112.91 -49.50 68.94
CA ALA A 371 113.53 -49.91 67.67
C ALA A 371 113.75 -48.76 66.66
N GLY A 372 113.36 -47.53 66.99
CA GLY A 372 113.55 -46.36 66.11
C GLY A 372 114.90 -45.69 66.37
N SER A 373 115.69 -45.48 65.32
CA SER A 373 116.93 -44.69 65.39
C SER A 373 116.72 -43.31 64.78
N LEU A 374 117.23 -42.24 65.38
CA LEU A 374 117.24 -40.91 64.76
C LEU A 374 118.57 -40.70 64.05
N LEU A 375 118.56 -40.67 62.73
CA LEU A 375 119.74 -40.30 61.95
C LEU A 375 119.67 -38.82 61.61
N ILE A 376 120.39 -38.00 62.37
CA ILE A 376 120.58 -36.58 62.04
C ILE A 376 121.83 -36.50 61.16
N LYS A 377 121.65 -36.12 59.89
CA LYS A 377 122.77 -35.88 58.97
C LYS A 377 123.13 -34.40 58.98
N ASP A 378 124.43 -34.09 59.02
CA ASP A 378 124.88 -32.73 58.74
C ASP A 378 124.74 -32.40 57.23
N SER A 379 124.98 -31.15 56.87
CA SER A 379 124.91 -30.66 55.48
C SER A 379 125.91 -31.33 54.52
N ALA A 380 126.83 -32.17 55.02
CA ALA A 380 127.78 -32.96 54.22
C ALA A 380 127.35 -34.44 54.07
N GLY A 381 126.20 -34.84 54.64
CA GLY A 381 125.59 -36.16 54.44
C GLY A 381 126.14 -37.28 55.34
N THR A 382 127.08 -36.97 56.24
CA THR A 382 127.58 -37.87 57.28
C THR A 382 126.82 -37.61 58.58
N GLY A 383 126.16 -38.63 59.13
CA GLY A 383 125.33 -38.49 60.33
C GLY A 383 125.66 -39.54 61.38
N THR A 384 125.53 -39.15 62.65
CA THR A 384 125.62 -40.06 63.80
C THR A 384 124.24 -40.60 64.12
N VAL A 385 124.11 -41.92 64.27
CA VAL A 385 122.88 -42.56 64.76
C VAL A 385 122.81 -42.37 66.27
N VAL A 386 121.73 -41.77 66.76
CA VAL A 386 121.44 -41.65 68.20
C VAL A 386 120.19 -42.44 68.55
#